data_AF-A0A956E8K1-F1
#
_entry.id   AF-A0A956E8K1-F1
#
_cell.length_a   1.000
_cell.length_b   1.000
_cell.length_c   1.000
_cell.angle_alpha   90.00
_cell.angle_beta   90.00
_cell.angle_gamma   90.00
#
_symmetry.space_group_name_H-M   'P 1'
#
loop_
_entity.id
_entity.type
_entity.pdbx_description
1 polymer ?
#
loop_
_entity_poly.entity_id
_entity_poly.type
_entity_poly.pdbx_seq_one_letter_code
_entity_poly.pdbx_strand_id
1 'polypeptide(L)'
;MSLKKMSVAVLMAGCASQAPGTQPGAMSAAEHREHAAAHAEAANEHEAQYDPDARVRRGGSPTSSEVEYDLDTYNPTVNHLREGGKERDIAQEHEAAAEALESFTDAECSEFPPESRKVCPLLTVVTGEEDVPGGARLILADGVPPTAVVDHMLCHHAFAQEKGYIGMPRCPMYLKAVQISLSPDGKSVQITSKDDATVSEIRKRARAHISK
;
A
#
# COMPACT_ATOMS: atom_id res chain seq x y z
N MET A 1 -34.39 -1.78 17.98
CA MET A 1 -33.27 -1.14 17.27
C MET A 1 -32.33 -2.25 16.82
N SER A 2 -32.25 -2.48 15.51
CA SER A 2 -31.57 -3.65 14.94
C SER A 2 -30.08 -3.36 14.73
N LEU A 3 -29.19 -4.09 15.40
CA LEU A 3 -27.75 -4.02 15.18
C LEU A 3 -27.42 -4.57 13.78
N LYS A 4 -27.11 -3.69 12.83
CA LYS A 4 -26.44 -4.06 11.57
C LYS A 4 -25.00 -4.45 11.90
N LYS A 5 -24.74 -5.75 11.98
CA LYS A 5 -23.38 -6.29 11.96
C LYS A 5 -22.82 -6.03 10.55
N MET A 6 -21.95 -5.03 10.42
CA MET A 6 -21.12 -4.87 9.23
C MET A 6 -20.09 -6.01 9.23
N SER A 7 -20.35 -7.01 8.40
CA SER A 7 -19.37 -8.04 8.10
C SER A 7 -18.22 -7.39 7.33
N VAL A 8 -17.04 -7.38 7.93
CA VAL A 8 -15.77 -7.11 7.25
C VAL A 8 -15.61 -8.18 6.17
N ALA A 9 -15.75 -7.80 4.91
CA ALA A 9 -15.37 -8.65 3.80
C ALA A 9 -13.84 -8.73 3.76
N VAL A 10 -13.30 -9.82 4.31
CA VAL A 10 -11.89 -10.18 4.15
C VAL A 10 -11.70 -10.54 2.68
N LEU A 11 -11.09 -9.63 1.92
CA LEU A 11 -10.56 -9.90 0.59
C LEU A 11 -9.44 -10.93 0.74
N MET A 12 -9.81 -12.22 0.64
CA MET A 12 -8.88 -13.32 0.49
C MET A 12 -8.29 -13.26 -0.93
N ALA A 13 -7.33 -12.36 -1.14
CA ALA A 13 -6.42 -12.46 -2.28
C ALA A 13 -5.58 -13.74 -2.09
N GLY A 14 -5.57 -14.62 -3.10
CA GLY A 14 -4.85 -15.88 -3.05
C GLY A 14 -3.37 -15.67 -2.77
N CYS A 15 -2.77 -16.59 -2.00
CA CYS A 15 -1.36 -16.58 -1.62
C CYS A 15 -0.42 -16.85 -2.82
N ALA A 16 -0.45 -16.01 -3.85
CA ALA A 16 0.71 -15.83 -4.71
C ALA A 16 1.69 -14.93 -3.94
N SER A 17 2.95 -15.33 -3.89
CA SER A 17 4.02 -14.52 -3.29
C SER A 17 4.16 -13.24 -4.11
N GLN A 18 3.52 -12.15 -3.67
CA GLN A 18 3.64 -10.84 -4.32
C GLN A 18 5.11 -10.45 -4.47
N ALA A 19 5.46 -9.88 -5.62
CA ALA A 19 6.78 -9.40 -5.89
C ALA A 19 7.19 -8.32 -4.86
N PRO A 20 8.48 -8.23 -4.49
CA PRO A 20 8.94 -7.21 -3.56
C PRO A 20 8.54 -5.80 -4.04
N GLY A 21 7.91 -5.02 -3.17
CA GLY A 21 7.49 -3.65 -3.49
C GLY A 21 6.11 -3.52 -4.14
N THR A 22 5.41 -4.61 -4.45
CA THR A 22 4.05 -4.55 -5.03
C THR A 22 2.93 -4.50 -3.99
N GLN A 23 3.27 -4.49 -2.71
CA GLN A 23 2.29 -4.31 -1.62
C GLN A 23 1.74 -2.88 -1.64
N PRO A 24 0.42 -2.65 -1.48
CA PRO A 24 -0.16 -1.30 -1.47
C PRO A 24 0.48 -0.33 -0.46
N GLY A 25 0.98 -0.83 0.68
CA GLY A 25 1.65 0.02 1.68
C GLY A 25 3.14 0.30 1.42
N ALA A 26 3.71 -0.23 0.33
CA ALA A 26 5.14 -0.12 0.04
C ALA A 26 5.52 1.29 -0.43
N MET A 27 4.72 1.87 -1.32
CA MET A 27 4.93 3.17 -1.96
C MET A 27 3.60 3.90 -2.18
N SER A 28 3.63 5.09 -2.75
CA SER A 28 2.42 5.83 -3.15
C SER A 28 1.73 5.20 -4.36
N ALA A 29 0.45 5.55 -4.59
CA ALA A 29 -0.27 5.12 -5.79
C ALA A 29 0.43 5.58 -7.07
N ALA A 30 0.96 6.82 -7.07
CA ALA A 30 1.70 7.36 -8.20
C ALA A 30 2.99 6.58 -8.49
N GLU A 31 3.75 6.22 -7.46
CA GLU A 31 4.96 5.39 -7.61
C GLU A 31 4.58 3.99 -8.12
N HIS A 32 3.51 3.37 -7.62
CA HIS A 32 3.02 2.10 -8.16
C HIS A 32 2.69 2.21 -9.66
N ARG A 33 2.03 3.28 -10.11
CA ARG A 33 1.74 3.50 -11.54
C ARG A 33 3.01 3.66 -12.37
N GLU A 34 4.02 4.37 -11.85
CA GLU A 34 5.31 4.54 -12.51
C GLU A 34 6.04 3.20 -12.66
N HIS A 35 6.13 2.42 -11.58
CA HIS A 35 6.73 1.09 -11.60
C HIS A 35 5.99 0.11 -12.52
N ALA A 36 4.66 0.14 -12.52
CA ALA A 36 3.87 -0.65 -13.46
C ALA A 36 4.23 -0.35 -14.92
N ALA A 37 4.32 0.93 -15.28
CA ALA A 37 4.69 1.35 -16.64
C ALA A 37 6.10 0.87 -17.01
N ALA A 38 7.07 0.99 -16.09
CA ALA A 38 8.44 0.55 -16.31
C ALA A 38 8.53 -0.98 -16.53
N HIS A 39 7.83 -1.77 -15.72
CA HIS A 39 7.78 -3.23 -15.88
C HIS A 39 7.04 -3.64 -17.17
N ALA A 40 5.98 -2.94 -17.55
CA ALA A 40 5.30 -3.16 -18.83
C ALA A 40 6.21 -2.85 -20.03
N GLU A 41 7.04 -1.81 -19.95
CA GLU A 41 8.05 -1.50 -20.98
C GLU A 41 9.11 -2.60 -21.06
N ALA A 42 9.67 -3.03 -19.93
CA ALA A 42 10.64 -4.14 -19.88
C ALA A 42 10.06 -5.45 -20.46
N ALA A 43 8.78 -5.74 -20.20
CA ALA A 43 8.10 -6.87 -20.82
C ALA A 43 8.10 -6.79 -22.35
N ASN A 44 7.79 -5.61 -22.90
CA ASN A 44 7.79 -5.39 -24.35
C ASN A 44 9.20 -5.52 -24.95
N GLU A 45 10.23 -5.05 -24.25
CA GLU A 45 11.63 -5.21 -24.67
C GLU A 45 12.05 -6.68 -24.73
N HIS A 46 11.61 -7.49 -23.75
CA HIS A 46 11.83 -8.93 -23.78
C HIS A 46 11.11 -9.58 -24.97
N GLU A 47 9.84 -9.27 -25.19
CA GLU A 47 9.12 -9.83 -26.34
C GLU A 47 9.72 -9.49 -27.69
N ALA A 48 10.23 -8.26 -27.86
CA ALA A 48 10.90 -7.85 -29.09
C ALA A 48 12.17 -8.67 -29.38
N GLN A 49 12.79 -9.27 -28.35
CA GLN A 49 13.98 -10.12 -28.49
C GLN A 49 13.64 -11.59 -28.76
N TYR A 50 12.36 -11.98 -28.65
CA TYR A 50 11.94 -13.33 -29.00
C TYR A 50 11.91 -13.51 -30.52
N ASP A 51 12.84 -14.31 -31.03
CA ASP A 51 12.83 -14.81 -32.39
C ASP A 51 12.36 -16.28 -32.41
N PRO A 52 11.17 -16.60 -32.96
CA PRO A 52 10.65 -17.97 -33.01
C PRO A 52 11.49 -18.90 -33.89
N ASP A 53 12.35 -18.37 -34.77
CA ASP A 53 13.17 -19.13 -35.71
C ASP A 53 14.64 -19.26 -35.28
N ALA A 54 15.05 -18.59 -34.19
CA ALA A 54 16.39 -18.71 -33.63
C ALA A 54 16.70 -20.15 -33.17
N ARG A 55 17.81 -20.73 -33.63
CA ARG A 55 18.24 -22.09 -33.27
C ARG A 55 19.74 -22.10 -32.98
N VAL A 56 20.15 -22.71 -31.87
CA VAL A 56 21.56 -22.94 -31.53
C VAL A 56 21.75 -24.43 -31.23
N ARG A 57 22.81 -25.02 -31.79
CA ARG A 57 23.26 -26.37 -31.45
C ARG A 57 24.09 -26.30 -30.17
N ARG A 58 23.71 -27.07 -29.14
CA ARG A 58 24.53 -27.23 -27.95
C ARG A 58 25.71 -28.15 -28.28
N GLY A 59 26.92 -27.60 -28.39
CA GLY A 59 28.12 -28.39 -28.69
C GLY A 59 28.43 -29.37 -27.56
N GLY A 60 28.42 -30.68 -27.87
CA GLY A 60 29.00 -31.70 -27.00
C GLY A 60 30.52 -31.57 -26.97
N SER A 61 31.12 -31.68 -25.78
CA SER A 61 32.58 -31.79 -25.63
C SER A 61 33.08 -33.02 -26.42
N PRO A 62 34.17 -32.92 -27.21
CA PRO A 62 34.65 -34.03 -28.02
C PRO A 62 35.42 -35.02 -27.15
N THR A 63 34.73 -35.74 -26.27
CA THR A 63 35.29 -36.90 -25.57
C THR A 63 34.63 -38.15 -26.11
N SER A 64 35.32 -38.75 -27.08
CA SER A 64 35.20 -40.12 -27.59
C SER A 64 34.14 -41.02 -26.93
N SER A 65 33.04 -41.30 -27.64
CA SER A 65 32.47 -42.64 -27.76
C SER A 65 31.33 -42.59 -28.78
N GLU A 66 31.16 -43.68 -29.53
CA GLU A 66 30.23 -43.89 -30.65
C GLU A 66 28.75 -43.87 -30.25
N VAL A 67 28.29 -42.79 -29.61
CA VAL A 67 26.88 -42.53 -29.36
C VAL A 67 26.61 -41.12 -29.87
N GLU A 68 26.03 -41.04 -31.06
CA GLU A 68 25.53 -39.81 -31.66
C GLU A 68 24.32 -39.35 -30.81
N TYR A 69 24.61 -38.70 -29.69
CA TYR A 69 23.57 -38.00 -28.93
C TYR A 69 23.06 -36.88 -29.82
N ASP A 70 21.76 -36.93 -30.13
CA ASP A 70 21.05 -35.87 -30.84
C ASP A 70 21.40 -34.54 -30.17
N LEU A 71 22.13 -33.68 -30.90
CA LEU A 71 22.60 -32.41 -30.37
C LEU A 71 21.35 -31.53 -30.22
N ASP A 72 20.83 -31.44 -28.99
CA ASP A 72 19.67 -30.62 -28.63
C ASP A 72 19.77 -29.25 -29.30
N THR A 73 18.97 -29.07 -30.35
CA THR A 73 18.80 -27.79 -31.02
C THR A 73 17.77 -27.03 -30.21
N TYR A 74 18.20 -25.99 -29.49
CA TYR A 74 17.30 -25.18 -28.67
C TYR A 74 17.19 -23.77 -29.24
N ASN A 75 16.06 -23.12 -28.97
CA ASN A 75 15.89 -21.71 -29.26
C ASN A 75 16.34 -20.88 -28.05
N PRO A 76 17.46 -20.14 -28.14
CA PRO A 76 17.98 -19.37 -27.01
C PRO A 76 17.08 -18.20 -26.62
N THR A 77 16.21 -17.72 -27.51
CA THR A 77 15.39 -16.55 -27.29
C THR A 77 14.11 -16.86 -26.50
N VAL A 78 13.76 -18.14 -26.29
CA VAL A 78 12.57 -18.56 -25.51
C VAL A 78 12.61 -18.05 -24.07
N ASN A 79 13.80 -17.83 -23.51
CA ASN A 79 13.91 -17.22 -22.18
C ASN A 79 13.30 -15.82 -22.14
N HIS A 80 13.33 -15.05 -23.24
CA HIS A 80 12.71 -13.72 -23.25
C HIS A 80 11.20 -13.78 -23.10
N LEU A 81 10.51 -14.80 -23.63
CA LEU A 81 9.07 -14.98 -23.37
C LEU A 81 8.78 -15.18 -21.89
N ARG A 82 9.62 -15.97 -21.20
CA ARG A 82 9.46 -16.22 -19.77
C ARG A 82 9.73 -14.96 -18.96
N GLU A 83 10.82 -14.25 -19.24
CA GLU A 83 11.15 -13.02 -18.52
C GLU A 83 10.09 -11.93 -18.80
N GLY A 84 9.66 -11.74 -20.05
CA GLY A 84 8.58 -10.81 -20.40
C GLY A 84 7.25 -11.15 -19.72
N GLY A 85 6.94 -12.44 -19.52
CA GLY A 85 5.81 -12.88 -18.70
C GLY A 85 5.91 -12.41 -17.25
N LYS A 86 7.07 -12.59 -16.60
CA LYS A 86 7.29 -12.13 -15.22
C LYS A 86 7.15 -10.62 -15.09
N GLU A 87 7.72 -9.87 -16.03
CA GLU A 87 7.65 -8.40 -16.03
C GLU A 87 6.19 -7.92 -16.11
N ARG A 88 5.33 -8.60 -16.88
CA ARG A 88 3.89 -8.31 -16.90
C ARG A 88 3.19 -8.61 -15.60
N ASP A 89 3.50 -9.76 -15.01
CA ASP A 89 2.90 -10.15 -13.73
C ASP A 89 3.21 -9.08 -12.66
N ILE A 90 4.47 -8.62 -12.61
CA ILE A 90 4.90 -7.55 -11.69
C ILE A 90 4.21 -6.21 -12.03
N ALA A 91 4.10 -5.85 -13.31
CA ALA A 91 3.38 -4.65 -13.73
C ALA A 91 1.92 -4.67 -13.25
N GLN A 92 1.22 -5.79 -13.44
CA GLN A 92 -0.16 -5.96 -13.01
C GLN A 92 -0.30 -5.88 -11.48
N GLU A 93 0.65 -6.45 -10.73
CA GLU A 93 0.65 -6.33 -9.27
C GLU A 93 0.80 -4.88 -8.80
N HIS A 94 1.67 -4.09 -9.45
CA HIS A 94 1.78 -2.66 -9.16
C HIS A 94 0.50 -1.89 -9.54
N GLU A 95 -0.13 -2.17 -10.68
CA GLU A 95 -1.40 -1.55 -11.08
C GLU A 95 -2.51 -1.83 -10.06
N ALA A 96 -2.64 -3.09 -9.64
CA ALA A 96 -3.63 -3.50 -8.65
C ALA A 96 -3.39 -2.82 -7.30
N ALA A 97 -2.12 -2.63 -6.91
CA ALA A 97 -1.77 -1.93 -5.68
C ALA A 97 -2.13 -0.43 -5.74
N ALA A 98 -1.87 0.24 -6.87
CA ALA A 98 -2.28 1.63 -7.08
C ALA A 98 -3.81 1.78 -7.02
N GLU A 99 -4.54 0.92 -7.73
CA GLU A 99 -6.00 0.93 -7.75
C GLU A 99 -6.59 0.66 -6.35
N ALA A 100 -5.98 -0.24 -5.58
CA ALA A 100 -6.41 -0.52 -4.21
C ALA A 100 -6.26 0.71 -3.30
N LEU A 101 -5.16 1.47 -3.43
CA LEU A 101 -4.94 2.71 -2.68
C LEU A 101 -5.94 3.81 -3.06
N GLU A 102 -6.16 4.00 -4.36
CA GLU A 102 -7.10 4.98 -4.91
C GLU A 102 -8.53 4.65 -4.47
N SER A 103 -8.96 3.40 -4.64
CA SER A 103 -10.29 2.93 -4.25
C SER A 103 -10.53 3.00 -2.74
N PHE A 104 -9.52 2.67 -1.94
CA PHE A 104 -9.60 2.80 -0.48
C PHE A 104 -9.78 4.28 -0.09
N THR A 105 -9.01 5.18 -0.71
CA THR A 105 -9.13 6.62 -0.43
C THR A 105 -10.48 7.17 -0.86
N ASP A 106 -10.99 6.79 -2.01
CA ASP A 106 -12.31 7.24 -2.47
C ASP A 106 -13.45 6.70 -1.58
N ALA A 107 -13.33 5.49 -1.06
CA ALA A 107 -14.29 4.95 -0.11
C ALA A 107 -14.31 5.74 1.22
N GLU A 108 -13.14 5.90 1.84
CA GLU A 108 -12.99 6.61 3.12
C GLU A 108 -13.31 8.10 3.01
N CYS A 109 -13.04 8.71 1.84
CA CYS A 109 -13.25 10.14 1.60
C CYS A 109 -14.54 10.48 0.84
N SER A 110 -15.47 9.54 0.69
CA SER A 110 -16.69 9.75 -0.11
C SER A 110 -17.55 10.95 0.33
N GLU A 111 -17.57 11.26 1.62
CA GLU A 111 -18.30 12.40 2.21
C GLU A 111 -17.47 13.71 2.26
N PHE A 112 -16.19 13.66 1.84
CA PHE A 112 -15.24 14.77 1.97
C PHE A 112 -14.76 15.27 0.60
N PRO A 113 -14.86 16.58 0.32
CA PRO A 113 -14.41 17.10 -0.95
C PRO A 113 -12.88 17.04 -1.07
N PRO A 114 -12.31 16.91 -2.29
CA PRO A 114 -10.88 16.69 -2.49
C PRO A 114 -9.97 17.71 -1.78
N GLU A 115 -10.38 18.97 -1.71
CA GLU A 115 -9.62 20.04 -1.07
C GLU A 115 -9.53 19.91 0.46
N SER A 116 -10.46 19.22 1.13
CA SER A 116 -10.43 19.02 2.57
C SER A 116 -9.57 17.83 3.00
N ARG A 117 -9.24 16.91 2.07
CA ARG A 117 -8.43 15.70 2.36
C ARG A 117 -7.03 16.05 2.89
N LYS A 118 -6.46 17.17 2.42
CA LYS A 118 -5.16 17.70 2.87
C LYS A 118 -5.22 18.58 4.13
N VAL A 119 -6.41 18.86 4.66
CA VAL A 119 -6.56 19.66 5.88
C VAL A 119 -6.44 18.74 7.08
N CYS A 120 -5.65 19.13 8.08
CA CYS A 120 -5.50 18.36 9.31
C CYS A 120 -6.83 18.33 10.07
N PRO A 121 -7.46 17.16 10.28
CA PRO A 121 -8.75 17.06 10.95
C PRO A 121 -8.65 17.31 12.47
N LEU A 122 -7.44 17.31 13.02
CA LEU A 122 -7.18 17.58 14.44
C LEU A 122 -6.99 19.08 14.74
N LEU A 123 -6.82 19.90 13.71
CA LEU A 123 -6.62 21.33 13.89
C LEU A 123 -7.88 21.93 14.51
N THR A 124 -7.74 22.59 15.67
CA THR A 124 -8.81 23.26 16.46
C THR A 124 -9.79 22.37 17.23
N VAL A 125 -9.85 21.06 17.00
CA VAL A 125 -10.84 20.19 17.65
C VAL A 125 -10.31 19.44 18.88
N VAL A 126 -8.98 19.38 19.06
CA VAL A 126 -8.33 18.68 20.17
C VAL A 126 -7.98 19.66 21.30
N THR A 127 -8.45 19.36 22.51
CA THR A 127 -8.23 20.16 23.74
C THR A 127 -7.30 19.49 24.73
N GLY A 128 -7.06 18.19 24.57
CA GLY A 128 -6.17 17.43 25.45
C GLY A 128 -5.76 16.10 24.85
N GLU A 129 -4.84 15.44 25.52
CA GLU A 129 -4.28 14.15 25.12
C GLU A 129 -3.99 13.30 26.37
N GLU A 130 -4.21 12.00 26.25
CA GLU A 130 -3.85 11.01 27.27
C GLU A 130 -3.10 9.85 26.61
N ASP A 131 -1.94 9.49 27.16
CA ASP A 131 -1.26 8.25 26.78
C ASP A 131 -2.16 7.06 27.13
N VAL A 132 -2.42 6.19 26.15
CA VAL A 132 -3.15 4.93 26.36
C VAL A 132 -2.29 3.74 25.96
N PRO A 133 -2.61 2.51 26.40
CA PRO A 133 -1.96 1.32 25.88
C PRO A 133 -2.02 1.31 24.34
N GLY A 134 -0.85 1.20 23.70
CA GLY A 134 -0.73 1.18 22.25
C GLY A 134 -0.85 2.52 21.54
N GLY A 135 -0.93 3.68 22.23
CA GLY A 135 -0.97 4.97 21.52
C GLY A 135 -1.38 6.17 22.36
N ALA A 136 -2.23 7.00 21.78
CA ALA A 136 -2.74 8.24 22.37
C ALA A 136 -4.26 8.34 22.21
N ARG A 137 -4.90 8.93 23.21
CA ARG A 137 -6.31 9.30 23.20
C ARG A 137 -6.41 10.82 23.11
N LEU A 138 -7.13 11.31 22.11
CA LEU A 138 -7.35 12.73 21.86
C LEU A 138 -8.68 13.16 22.47
N ILE A 139 -8.61 14.08 23.43
CA ILE A 139 -9.78 14.69 24.04
C ILE A 139 -10.27 15.80 23.10
N LEU A 140 -11.53 15.72 22.72
CA LEU A 140 -12.15 16.67 21.81
C LEU A 140 -12.77 17.86 22.58
N ALA A 141 -12.87 19.00 21.91
CA ALA A 141 -13.60 20.15 22.42
C ALA A 141 -15.11 19.82 22.61
N ASP A 142 -15.75 20.50 23.56
CA ASP A 142 -17.18 20.34 23.81
C ASP A 142 -18.01 20.65 22.55
N GLY A 143 -19.00 19.80 22.28
CA GLY A 143 -19.88 19.93 21.12
C GLY A 143 -19.31 19.39 19.80
N VAL A 144 -18.05 18.95 19.76
CA VAL A 144 -17.47 18.27 18.59
C VAL A 144 -17.99 16.83 18.50
N PRO A 145 -18.61 16.42 17.38
CA PRO A 145 -19.09 15.04 17.21
C PRO A 145 -17.92 14.06 16.97
N PRO A 146 -17.65 13.11 17.89
CA PRO A 146 -16.49 12.23 17.78
C PRO A 146 -16.49 11.34 16.53
N THR A 147 -17.67 10.89 16.08
CA THR A 147 -17.81 10.06 14.88
C THR A 147 -17.35 10.80 13.63
N ALA A 148 -17.77 12.06 13.44
CA ALA A 148 -17.37 12.84 12.27
C ALA A 148 -15.87 13.14 12.28
N VAL A 149 -15.26 13.31 13.47
CA VAL A 149 -13.81 13.46 13.59
C VAL A 149 -13.10 12.16 13.18
N VAL A 150 -13.58 11.00 13.63
CA VAL A 150 -13.04 9.70 13.20
C VAL A 150 -13.16 9.53 11.69
N ASP A 151 -14.30 9.83 11.09
CA ASP A 151 -14.53 9.71 9.65
C ASP A 151 -13.54 10.59 8.87
N HIS A 152 -13.35 11.85 9.29
CA HIS A 152 -12.38 12.75 8.65
C HIS A 152 -10.93 12.31 8.87
N MET A 153 -10.61 11.77 10.04
CA MET A 153 -9.29 11.20 10.33
C MET A 153 -8.98 9.97 9.47
N LEU A 154 -9.98 9.10 9.24
CA LEU A 154 -9.84 7.94 8.35
C LEU A 154 -9.60 8.37 6.91
N CYS A 155 -10.39 9.33 6.39
CA CYS A 155 -10.15 9.92 5.09
C CYS A 155 -8.74 10.53 4.98
N HIS A 156 -8.31 11.30 5.98
CA HIS A 156 -6.99 11.94 5.99
C HIS A 156 -5.85 10.92 6.02
N HIS A 157 -6.02 9.80 6.73
CA HIS A 157 -5.06 8.71 6.77
C HIS A 157 -5.02 7.94 5.44
N ALA A 158 -6.18 7.65 4.83
CA ALA A 158 -6.25 7.02 3.52
C ALA A 158 -5.56 7.88 2.44
N PHE A 159 -5.82 9.18 2.45
CA PHE A 159 -5.12 10.14 1.59
C PHE A 159 -3.60 10.14 1.83
N ALA A 160 -3.17 10.09 3.11
CA ALA A 160 -1.73 9.98 3.42
C ALA A 160 -1.13 8.70 2.84
N GLN A 161 -1.84 7.57 2.93
CA GLN A 161 -1.41 6.29 2.38
C GLN A 161 -1.30 6.33 0.85
N GLU A 162 -2.31 6.87 0.16
CA GLU A 162 -2.30 7.07 -1.29
C GLU A 162 -1.09 7.89 -1.76
N LYS A 163 -0.69 8.89 -0.96
CA LYS A 163 0.47 9.75 -1.23
C LYS A 163 1.79 9.21 -0.66
N GLY A 164 1.84 7.99 -0.13
CA GLY A 164 3.07 7.40 0.39
C GLY A 164 3.59 8.04 1.68
N TYR A 165 2.72 8.67 2.47
CA TYR A 165 3.00 9.28 3.77
C TYR A 165 3.96 10.50 3.74
N ILE A 166 4.06 11.19 2.61
CA ILE A 166 4.96 12.35 2.44
C ILE A 166 4.26 13.69 2.75
N GLY A 167 5.01 14.67 3.26
CA GLY A 167 4.57 16.08 3.34
C GLY A 167 4.03 16.57 4.70
N MET A 168 3.62 15.67 5.62
CA MET A 168 3.16 16.07 6.96
C MET A 168 3.90 15.33 8.09
N PRO A 169 5.20 15.60 8.31
CA PRO A 169 6.04 14.85 9.25
C PRO A 169 5.62 14.97 10.72
N ARG A 170 4.75 15.92 11.06
CA ARG A 170 4.22 16.08 12.42
C ARG A 170 2.85 15.46 12.61
N CYS A 171 2.15 15.06 11.55
CA CYS A 171 0.81 14.50 11.64
C CYS A 171 0.89 13.06 12.17
N PRO A 172 0.13 12.68 13.22
CA PRO A 172 0.13 11.30 13.74
C PRO A 172 -0.49 10.30 12.76
N MET A 173 -1.34 10.75 11.83
CA MET A 173 -1.95 9.92 10.79
C MET A 173 -1.05 9.69 9.57
N TYR A 174 0.11 10.37 9.51
CA TYR A 174 1.14 10.15 8.48
C TYR A 174 2.18 9.11 8.92
N LEU A 175 1.81 8.25 9.87
CA LEU A 175 2.57 7.09 10.29
C LEU A 175 1.96 5.84 9.66
N LYS A 176 2.81 4.87 9.28
CA LYS A 176 2.35 3.55 8.86
C LYS A 176 1.79 2.78 10.07
N ALA A 177 0.94 1.78 9.81
CA ALA A 177 0.42 0.86 10.83
C ALA A 177 -0.30 1.53 12.02
N VAL A 178 -0.99 2.65 11.77
CA VAL A 178 -1.88 3.28 12.75
C VAL A 178 -3.30 2.75 12.62
N GLN A 179 -4.02 2.72 13.73
CA GLN A 179 -5.44 2.41 13.83
C GLN A 179 -6.14 3.62 14.44
N ILE A 180 -7.26 4.02 13.85
CA ILE A 180 -8.05 5.17 14.28
C ILE A 180 -9.42 4.66 14.69
N SER A 181 -9.87 5.01 15.88
CA SER A 181 -11.15 4.55 16.41
C SER A 181 -11.73 5.50 17.45
N LEU A 182 -13.02 5.35 17.73
CA LEU A 182 -13.61 5.95 18.92
C LEU A 182 -13.03 5.30 20.17
N SER A 183 -12.84 6.10 21.21
CA SER A 183 -12.59 5.60 22.55
C SER A 183 -13.76 4.74 23.05
N PRO A 184 -13.52 3.82 24.02
CA PRO A 184 -14.59 2.99 24.59
C PRO A 184 -15.77 3.76 25.19
N ASP A 185 -15.55 4.99 25.66
CA ASP A 185 -16.61 5.85 26.19
C ASP A 185 -17.36 6.67 25.13
N GLY A 186 -16.95 6.56 23.85
CA GLY A 186 -17.60 7.20 22.71
C GLY A 186 -17.44 8.73 22.63
N LYS A 187 -16.60 9.34 23.48
CA LYS A 187 -16.47 10.81 23.60
C LYS A 187 -15.17 11.38 23.02
N SER A 188 -14.24 10.52 22.66
CA SER A 188 -12.91 10.89 22.20
C SER A 188 -12.44 9.95 21.10
N VAL A 189 -11.28 10.25 20.52
CA VAL A 189 -10.66 9.45 19.47
C VAL A 189 -9.39 8.82 19.99
N GLN A 190 -9.08 7.60 19.54
CA GLN A 190 -7.82 6.93 19.79
C GLN A 190 -7.06 6.76 18.48
N ILE A 191 -5.74 6.99 18.56
CA ILE A 191 -4.78 6.60 17.52
C ILE A 191 -3.84 5.59 18.16
N THR A 192 -3.79 4.36 17.64
CA THR A 192 -3.01 3.28 18.22
C THR A 192 -2.18 2.53 17.18
N SER A 193 -1.19 1.77 17.65
CA SER A 193 -0.40 0.84 16.84
C SER A 193 0.01 -0.36 17.68
N LYS A 194 0.40 -1.45 17.00
CA LYS A 194 1.03 -2.63 17.60
C LYS A 194 2.56 -2.53 17.63
N ASP A 195 3.13 -1.54 16.95
CA ASP A 195 4.57 -1.31 16.88
C ASP A 195 5.00 -0.23 17.90
N ASP A 196 5.83 -0.59 18.87
CA ASP A 196 6.22 0.29 19.99
C ASP A 196 6.95 1.57 19.53
N ALA A 197 7.70 1.51 18.43
CA ALA A 197 8.34 2.68 17.84
C ALA A 197 7.28 3.66 17.30
N THR A 198 6.29 3.13 16.58
CA THR A 198 5.13 3.90 16.11
C THR A 198 4.30 4.45 17.27
N VAL A 199 4.09 3.69 18.35
CA VAL A 199 3.38 4.17 19.56
C VAL A 199 4.03 5.43 20.13
N SER A 200 5.36 5.42 20.22
CA SER A 200 6.12 6.57 20.74
C SER A 200 5.97 7.81 19.86
N GLU A 201 5.99 7.63 18.54
CA GLU A 201 5.77 8.71 17.58
C GLU A 201 4.32 9.21 17.56
N ILE A 202 3.32 8.33 17.70
CA ILE A 202 1.91 8.72 17.84
C ILE A 202 1.75 9.70 18.99
N ARG A 203 2.21 9.34 20.21
CA ARG A 203 2.07 10.18 21.41
C ARG A 203 2.73 11.54 21.23
N LYS A 204 3.97 11.54 20.73
CA LYS A 204 4.74 12.76 20.46
C LYS A 204 4.01 13.68 19.47
N ARG A 205 3.48 13.13 18.38
CA ARG A 205 2.79 13.90 17.32
C ARG A 205 1.39 14.34 17.75
N ALA A 206 0.66 13.52 18.48
CA ALA A 206 -0.64 13.83 19.05
C ALA A 206 -0.58 15.08 19.94
N ARG A 207 0.41 15.16 20.85
CA ARG A 207 0.63 16.32 21.72
C ARG A 207 0.85 17.63 20.97
N ALA A 208 1.42 17.57 19.76
CA ALA A 208 1.65 18.76 18.94
C ALA A 208 0.35 19.36 18.36
N HIS A 209 -0.79 18.67 18.49
CA HIS A 209 -2.09 19.11 17.98
C HIS A 209 -3.05 19.59 19.08
N ILE A 210 -2.60 19.62 20.34
CA ILE A 210 -3.39 20.18 21.43
C ILE A 210 -3.49 21.69 21.22
N SER A 211 -4.72 22.20 21.15
CA SER A 211 -4.99 23.63 21.03
C SER A 211 -4.44 24.35 22.26
N LYS A 212 -3.75 25.48 22.05
CA LYS A 212 -3.26 26.35 23.12
C LYS A 212 -4.33 27.31 23.59
#